data_AF-A0A969BBJ8-F1
#
_entry.id   AF-A0A969BBJ8-F1
#
_cell.length_a   1.000
_cell.length_b   1.000
_cell.length_c   1.000
_cell.angle_alpha   90.00
_cell.angle_beta   90.00
_cell.angle_gamma   90.00
#
_symmetry.space_group_name_H-M   'P 1'
#
loop_
_entity.id
_entity.type
_entity.pdbx_description
1 polymer ?
#
loop_
_entity_poly.entity_id
_entity_poly.type
_entity_poly.pdbx_seq_one_letter_code
_entity_poly.pdbx_strand_id
1 'polypeptide(L)'
;MSAQLQKLKLWDKITAEYFINAYPVGNGRLAAMVYGRPAEELINLNEESLWSGGPVNLNPNPEAPTYLVQIRKALDENNYAWL
;
A
#
# COMPACT_ATOMS: atom_id res chain seq x y z
N MET A 1 -21.27 5.80 34.89
CA MET A 1 -21.39 4.60 34.04
C MET A 1 -20.04 4.38 33.37
N SER A 2 -19.26 3.40 33.80
CA SER A 2 -17.99 3.05 33.15
C SER A 2 -18.29 2.15 31.96
N ALA A 3 -18.00 2.59 30.73
CA ALA A 3 -18.04 1.71 29.58
C ALA A 3 -16.97 0.61 29.76
N GLN A 4 -17.40 -0.64 29.81
CA GLN A 4 -16.49 -1.78 29.83
C GLN A 4 -15.91 -1.94 28.43
N LEU A 5 -14.62 -1.60 28.26
CA LEU A 5 -13.90 -1.81 27.00
C LEU A 5 -13.93 -3.30 26.66
N GLN A 6 -14.74 -3.68 25.67
CA GLN A 6 -14.65 -5.01 25.08
C GLN A 6 -13.29 -5.14 24.39
N LYS A 7 -12.49 -6.11 24.83
CA LYS A 7 -11.20 -6.41 24.20
C LYS A 7 -11.44 -7.05 22.84
N LEU A 8 -11.32 -6.25 21.78
CA LEU A 8 -11.26 -6.75 20.41
C LEU A 8 -9.95 -7.51 20.23
N LYS A 9 -10.03 -8.74 19.76
CA LYS A 9 -8.88 -9.64 19.57
C LYS A 9 -9.04 -10.41 18.26
N LEU A 10 -7.96 -10.48 17.50
CA LEU A 10 -7.77 -11.47 16.43
C LEU A 10 -6.96 -12.64 17.01
N TRP A 11 -7.37 -13.87 16.70
CA TRP A 11 -6.76 -15.09 17.24
C TRP A 11 -6.99 -16.27 16.31
N ASP A 12 -5.92 -17.01 16.04
CA ASP A 12 -5.95 -18.24 15.26
C ASP A 12 -5.32 -19.41 16.03
N LYS A 13 -5.72 -20.63 15.67
CA LYS A 13 -5.15 -21.87 16.19
C LYS A 13 -4.02 -22.42 15.30
N ILE A 14 -3.80 -21.81 14.15
CA ILE A 14 -2.79 -22.21 13.17
C ILE A 14 -1.79 -21.08 12.98
N THR A 15 -0.58 -21.45 12.56
CA THR A 15 0.46 -20.49 12.18
C THR A 15 0.20 -19.94 10.78
N ALA A 16 0.69 -18.74 10.48
CA ALA A 16 0.66 -18.23 9.12
C ALA A 16 1.67 -18.98 8.25
N GLU A 17 1.23 -19.40 7.06
CA GLU A 17 2.11 -19.93 6.01
C GLU A 17 2.53 -18.81 5.04
N TYR A 18 1.57 -17.94 4.68
CA TYR A 18 1.75 -16.83 3.74
C TYR A 18 1.63 -15.47 4.42
N PHE A 19 2.21 -14.44 3.79
CA PHE A 19 2.20 -13.06 4.28
C PHE A 19 0.79 -12.53 4.58
N ILE A 20 -0.17 -12.83 3.72
CA ILE A 20 -1.56 -12.38 3.85
C ILE A 20 -2.28 -12.98 5.08
N ASN A 21 -1.71 -14.01 5.70
CA ASN A 21 -2.25 -14.66 6.90
C ASN A 21 -1.51 -14.25 8.19
N ALA A 22 -0.36 -13.59 8.08
CA ALA A 22 0.41 -13.11 9.21
C ALA A 22 -0.25 -11.86 9.83
N TYR A 23 -0.01 -11.62 11.11
CA TYR A 23 -0.62 -10.49 11.80
C TYR A 23 0.25 -9.24 11.75
N PRO A 24 -0.30 -8.09 11.30
CA PRO A 24 0.43 -6.84 11.26
C PRO A 24 0.47 -6.17 12.64
N VAL A 25 1.65 -5.66 13.00
CA VAL A 25 1.84 -4.70 14.09
C VAL A 25 2.69 -3.54 13.59
N GLY A 26 2.46 -2.32 14.10
CA GLY A 26 3.24 -1.17 13.69
C GLY A 26 2.97 0.08 14.51
N ASN A 27 3.85 1.08 14.34
CA ASN A 27 3.79 2.36 15.06
C ASN A 27 3.71 3.58 14.12
N GLY A 28 3.30 3.37 12.87
CA GLY A 28 3.29 4.39 11.82
C GLY A 28 4.56 4.38 10.97
N ARG A 29 5.74 4.25 11.58
CA ARG A 29 7.03 4.23 10.88
C ARG A 29 7.58 2.82 10.64
N LEU A 30 7.64 2.03 11.70
CA LEU A 30 8.07 0.64 11.67
C LEU A 30 6.86 -0.27 11.72
N ALA A 31 6.93 -1.36 10.95
CA ALA A 31 5.93 -2.41 10.98
C ALA A 31 6.58 -3.80 10.95
N ALA A 32 5.83 -4.78 11.44
CA ALA A 32 6.22 -6.17 11.43
C ALA A 32 5.01 -7.06 11.12
N MET A 33 5.25 -8.14 10.38
CA MET A 33 4.28 -9.22 10.17
C MET A 33 4.70 -10.43 10.98
N VAL A 34 3.85 -10.89 11.89
CA VAL A 34 4.13 -12.01 12.81
C VAL A 34 3.47 -13.29 12.33
N TYR A 35 4.24 -14.36 12.14
CA TYR A 35 3.76 -15.63 11.59
C TYR A 35 3.34 -16.65 12.66
N GLY A 36 3.92 -16.59 13.85
CA GLY A 36 3.54 -17.42 15.01
C GLY A 36 4.13 -18.82 14.99
N ARG A 37 5.26 -19.06 14.31
CA ARG A 37 5.87 -20.39 14.16
C ARG A 37 6.60 -20.82 15.45
N PRO A 38 6.19 -21.92 16.13
CA PRO A 38 6.71 -22.25 17.47
C PRO A 38 8.21 -22.59 17.56
N ALA A 39 8.77 -23.25 16.54
CA ALA A 39 10.16 -23.70 16.56
C ALA A 39 11.13 -22.66 15.96
N GLU A 40 10.69 -21.98 14.90
CA GLU A 40 11.47 -20.97 14.19
C GLU A 40 10.52 -19.88 13.67
N GLU A 41 10.47 -18.77 14.39
CA GLU A 41 9.61 -17.65 14.06
C GLU A 41 10.07 -16.92 12.78
N LEU A 42 9.11 -16.44 12.00
CA LEU A 42 9.35 -15.53 10.89
C LEU A 42 8.69 -14.19 11.19
N ILE A 43 9.50 -13.14 11.25
CA ILE A 43 9.02 -11.76 11.35
C ILE A 43 9.52 -11.00 10.13
N ASN A 44 8.60 -10.61 9.23
CA ASN A 44 8.96 -9.68 8.17
C ASN A 44 8.91 -8.26 8.74
N LEU A 45 9.90 -7.44 8.40
CA LEU A 45 10.04 -6.07 8.87
C LEU A 45 9.84 -5.09 7.72
N ASN A 46 9.21 -3.96 8.04
CA ASN A 46 9.03 -2.83 7.12
C ASN A 46 9.38 -1.51 7.82
N GLU A 47 9.84 -0.56 7.02
CA GLU A 47 10.10 0.83 7.41
C GLU A 47 9.46 1.73 6.34
N GLU A 48 8.66 2.70 6.76
CA GLU A 48 7.77 3.47 5.86
C GLU A 48 8.50 4.23 4.74
N SER A 49 9.77 4.57 4.95
CA SER A 49 10.59 5.38 4.05
C SER A 49 11.55 4.55 3.18
N LEU A 50 11.59 3.23 3.37
CA LEU A 50 12.44 2.34 2.59
C LEU A 50 11.87 2.08 1.19
N TRP A 51 11.99 3.09 0.33
CA TRP A 51 11.60 3.05 -1.07
C TRP A 51 12.83 2.91 -1.97
N SER A 52 12.66 2.24 -3.11
CA SER A 52 13.65 2.25 -4.18
C SER A 52 13.52 3.53 -5.02
N GLY A 53 14.59 3.86 -5.75
CA GLY A 53 14.66 5.08 -6.56
C GLY A 53 15.21 6.27 -5.78
N GLY A 54 14.87 7.47 -6.23
CA GLY A 54 15.35 8.73 -5.66
C GLY A 54 14.49 9.90 -6.14
N PRO A 55 14.93 11.16 -5.92
CA PRO A 55 14.23 12.32 -6.44
C PRO A 55 13.99 12.20 -7.95
N VAL A 56 12.74 12.37 -8.37
CA VAL A 56 12.33 12.30 -9.78
C VAL A 56 11.92 13.68 -10.28
N ASN A 57 12.10 13.91 -11.58
CA ASN A 57 11.51 15.08 -12.23
C ASN A 57 9.97 14.92 -12.22
N LEU A 58 9.29 15.83 -11.51
CA LEU A 58 7.82 15.85 -11.43
C LEU A 58 7.15 16.34 -12.73
N ASN A 59 7.92 16.92 -13.65
CA ASN A 59 7.48 17.29 -14.99
C ASN A 59 8.34 16.60 -16.07
N PRO A 60 8.22 15.27 -16.22
CA PRO A 60 9.05 14.51 -17.17
C PRO A 60 8.72 14.82 -18.63
N ASN A 61 7.54 15.38 -18.91
CA ASN A 61 7.13 15.80 -20.25
C ASN A 61 6.61 17.25 -20.24
N PRO A 62 7.49 18.23 -20.53
CA PRO A 62 7.11 19.64 -20.59
C PRO A 62 6.06 19.98 -21.66
N GLU A 63 5.91 19.14 -22.69
CA GLU A 63 4.95 19.36 -23.79
C GLU A 63 3.56 18.86 -23.45
N ALA A 64 3.39 18.04 -22.40
CA ALA A 64 2.12 17.44 -22.01
C ALA A 64 0.95 18.45 -21.90
N PRO A 65 1.13 19.68 -21.34
CA PRO A 65 0.04 20.66 -21.27
C PRO A 65 -0.46 21.12 -22.64
N THR A 66 0.39 21.10 -23.67
CA THR A 66 0.02 21.56 -25.02
C THR A 66 -1.03 20.66 -25.67
N TYR A 67 -1.04 19.37 -25.31
CA TYR A 67 -1.99 18.38 -25.82
C TYR A 67 -3.34 18.36 -25.11
N LEU A 68 -3.47 19.05 -23.97
CA LEU A 68 -4.65 18.96 -23.10
C LEU A 68 -5.95 19.37 -23.80
N VAL A 69 -5.89 20.40 -24.65
CA VAL A 69 -7.05 20.88 -25.42
C VAL A 69 -7.49 19.84 -26.45
N GLN A 70 -6.55 19.20 -27.12
CA GLN A 70 -6.82 18.24 -28.18
C GLN A 70 -7.37 16.93 -27.60
N ILE A 71 -6.80 16.46 -26.48
CA ILE A 71 -7.28 15.28 -25.75
C ILE A 71 -8.71 15.49 -25.25
N ARG A 72 -9.01 16.66 -24.65
CA ARG A 72 -10.38 16.98 -24.21
C ARG A 72 -11.37 16.98 -25.35
N LYS A 73 -11.02 17.59 -26.49
CA LYS A 73 -11.85 17.58 -27.69
C LYS A 73 -12.10 16.17 -28.21
N ALA A 74 -11.07 15.34 -28.28
CA ALA A 74 -11.21 13.95 -28.75
C ALA A 74 -12.13 13.13 -27.82
N LEU A 75 -12.08 13.35 -26.50
CA LEU A 75 -12.99 12.73 -25.54
C LEU A 75 -14.44 13.19 -25.76
N ASP A 76 -14.68 14.49 -25.94
CA ASP A 76 -16.02 15.03 -26.23
C ASP A 76 -16.61 14.45 -27.53
N GLU A 77 -15.76 14.20 -28.52
CA GLU A 77 -16.13 13.63 -29.83
C GLU A 77 -16.22 12.09 -29.82
N ASN A 78 -15.98 11.41 -28.69
CA ASN A 78 -15.87 9.94 -28.57
C ASN A 78 -14.83 9.35 -29.54
N ASN A 79 -13.78 10.11 -29.89
CA ASN A 79 -12.74 9.70 -30.81
C ASN A 79 -11.57 9.03 -30.06
N TYR A 80 -11.77 7.77 -29.68
CA TYR A 80 -10.81 7.00 -28.89
C TYR A 80 -9.59 6.50 -29.68
N ALA A 81 -9.64 6.51 -31.02
CA ALA A 81 -8.52 6.07 -31.85
C ALA A 81 -7.31 7.04 -31.80
N TRP A 82 -7.52 8.23 -31.23
CA TRP A 82 -6.53 9.29 -31.06
C TRP A 82 -5.93 9.33 -29.63
N LEU A 83 -6.43 8.50 -28.70
CA LEU A 83 -5.87 8.31 -27.36
C LEU A 83 -4.80 7.21 -27.36
#